data_AF-A0A2V9FRG1-F1
#
_entry.id   AF-A0A2V9FRG1-F1
#
_cell.length_a   1.000
_cell.length_b   1.000
_cell.length_c   1.000
_cell.angle_alpha   90.00
_cell.angle_beta   90.00
_cell.angle_gamma   90.00
#
_symmetry.space_group_name_H-M   'P 1'
#
loop_
_entity.id
_entity.type
_entity.pdbx_description
1 polymer ?
#
loop_
_entity_poly.entity_id
_entity_poly.type
_entity_poly.pdbx_seq_one_letter_code
_entity_poly.pdbx_strand_id
1 'polypeptide(L)'
;MPFAIGGVQFTPLPSSAPTLAPGTNLQVVYQIWAPAADPRENLGKKLDVEYAFGRPAAPGSATKVKDEISREQFDAAGSLVTGKKLRLEQQSSGSYILNVTVNNPETRRGGFATMNFKVLDAPSPPEPWDVLEPGIAQDAEKGILDQQRGLSYWALGQFDEARAWFRRALQLDHSNDVARSRLVDAYFSKKDYAAVVSLFSDAGVTETTDSETLLRIATSMEKRGNAPEAISILEKALLSRPEEGPFYLALAQYYTEIGNPRKAADLTQKGKSLLIEEPAKP
;
A
#
# COMPACT_ATOMS: atom_id res chain seq x y z
N MET A 1 -27.58 8.00 6.48
CA MET A 1 -26.76 8.93 5.67
C MET A 1 -26.25 10.00 6.61
N PRO A 2 -24.94 10.19 6.83
CA PRO A 2 -24.51 11.29 7.68
C PRO A 2 -24.67 12.60 6.89
N PHE A 3 -25.30 13.55 7.54
CA PHE A 3 -25.79 14.82 7.00
C PHE A 3 -24.66 15.82 6.78
N ALA A 4 -24.84 16.70 5.78
CA ALA A 4 -23.89 17.72 5.36
C ALA A 4 -24.51 19.11 5.51
N ILE A 5 -23.82 20.01 6.23
CA ILE A 5 -23.71 21.45 5.92
C ILE A 5 -22.32 21.89 6.42
N GLY A 6 -21.44 22.38 5.52
CA GLY A 6 -20.12 22.93 5.87
C GLY A 6 -18.88 22.20 5.30
N GLY A 7 -19.06 21.10 4.53
CA GLY A 7 -17.99 20.50 3.73
C GLY A 7 -16.94 19.68 4.49
N VAL A 8 -17.12 19.31 5.75
CA VAL A 8 -16.16 18.41 6.43
C VAL A 8 -16.73 16.99 6.43
N GLN A 9 -16.08 16.06 5.72
CA GLN A 9 -16.38 14.63 5.80
C GLN A 9 -15.28 13.95 6.62
N PHE A 10 -15.67 13.44 7.79
CA PHE A 10 -14.83 12.59 8.63
C PHE A 10 -15.18 11.12 8.31
N THR A 11 -14.18 10.35 7.87
CA THR A 11 -14.28 8.90 7.78
C THR A 11 -13.30 8.30 8.79
N PRO A 12 -13.69 8.10 10.05
CA PRO A 12 -12.86 7.33 10.96
C PRO A 12 -12.80 5.88 10.44
N LEU A 13 -11.59 5.42 10.15
CA LEU A 13 -11.29 3.99 10.03
C LEU A 13 -11.06 3.48 11.46
N PRO A 14 -12.10 3.40 12.32
CA PRO A 14 -12.72 2.11 12.63
C PRO A 14 -14.25 2.19 12.89
N SER A 15 -14.93 1.04 12.88
CA SER A 15 -16.35 0.87 13.29
C SER A 15 -16.58 1.02 14.81
N SER A 16 -15.53 1.29 15.58
CA SER A 16 -15.48 1.34 17.05
C SER A 16 -14.55 2.44 17.56
N ALA A 17 -14.72 2.87 18.81
CA ALA A 17 -13.86 3.86 19.45
C ALA A 17 -12.48 3.25 19.79
N PRO A 18 -11.33 3.81 19.34
CA PRO A 18 -10.02 3.23 19.58
C PRO A 18 -9.66 3.16 21.08
N THR A 19 -8.95 2.09 21.46
CA THR A 19 -8.43 1.88 22.83
C THR A 19 -6.93 2.13 22.88
N LEU A 20 -6.47 2.91 23.86
CA LEU A 20 -5.09 3.36 24.03
C LEU A 20 -4.52 2.99 25.40
N ALA A 21 -3.22 2.71 25.47
CA ALA A 21 -2.51 2.56 26.74
C ALA A 21 -2.15 3.95 27.33
N PRO A 22 -1.96 4.07 28.66
CA PRO A 22 -1.63 5.34 29.28
C PRO A 22 -0.29 5.87 28.77
N GLY A 23 -0.18 7.18 28.55
CA GLY A 23 1.04 7.81 28.04
C GLY A 23 1.32 7.60 26.55
N THR A 24 0.47 6.88 25.82
CA THR A 24 0.55 6.80 24.35
C THR A 24 0.01 8.08 23.70
N ASN A 25 0.44 8.33 22.45
CA ASN A 25 -0.05 9.49 21.71
C ASN A 25 -1.28 9.10 20.90
N LEU A 26 -2.33 9.92 20.96
CA LEU A 26 -3.44 9.80 20.03
C LEU A 26 -3.05 10.43 18.71
N GLN A 27 -3.02 9.64 17.64
CA GLN A 27 -2.81 10.13 16.29
C GLN A 27 -4.16 10.25 15.59
N VAL A 28 -4.44 11.44 15.08
CA VAL A 28 -5.72 11.74 14.44
C VAL A 28 -5.44 12.23 13.04
N VAL A 29 -6.12 11.65 12.06
CA VAL A 29 -6.09 12.09 10.65
C VAL A 29 -7.51 12.37 10.23
N TYR A 30 -7.71 13.45 9.48
CA TYR A 30 -9.01 13.88 9.02
C TYR A 30 -8.88 14.71 7.73
N GLN A 31 -10.01 14.88 7.07
CA GLN A 31 -10.10 15.60 5.81
C GLN A 31 -11.04 16.80 5.94
N ILE A 32 -10.62 17.94 5.40
CA ILE A 32 -11.39 19.17 5.30
C ILE A 32 -11.73 19.35 3.83
N TRP A 33 -13.00 19.60 3.50
CA TRP A 33 -13.37 20.03 2.15
C TRP A 33 -13.89 21.45 2.15
N ALA A 34 -13.55 22.16 1.09
CA ALA A 34 -14.06 23.46 0.73
C ALA A 34 -14.53 23.40 -0.74
N PRO A 35 -15.43 24.30 -1.17
CA PRO A 35 -15.73 24.45 -2.59
C PRO A 35 -14.44 24.64 -3.38
N ALA A 36 -14.33 24.01 -4.54
CA ALA A 36 -13.22 24.24 -5.45
C ALA A 36 -13.10 25.74 -5.74
N ALA A 37 -11.91 26.29 -5.50
CA ALA A 37 -11.59 27.70 -5.63
C ALA A 37 -10.22 27.85 -6.31
N ASP A 38 -9.95 29.02 -6.89
CA ASP A 38 -8.62 29.31 -7.45
C ASP A 38 -7.57 29.20 -6.32
N PRO A 39 -6.54 28.36 -6.45
CA PRO A 39 -5.50 28.20 -5.42
C PRO A 39 -4.86 29.53 -4.99
N ARG A 40 -4.85 30.55 -5.87
CA ARG A 40 -4.37 31.91 -5.53
C ARG A 40 -5.18 32.56 -4.42
N GLU A 41 -6.46 32.22 -4.30
CA GLU A 41 -7.34 32.73 -3.25
C GLU A 41 -7.03 32.14 -1.86
N ASN A 42 -6.18 31.11 -1.78
CA ASN A 42 -5.74 30.50 -0.52
C ASN A 42 -4.38 31.01 -0.01
N LEU A 43 -3.64 31.78 -0.83
CA LEU A 43 -2.31 32.27 -0.50
C LEU A 43 -2.31 33.12 0.78
N GLY A 44 -1.42 32.79 1.72
CA GLY A 44 -1.26 33.49 2.99
C GLY A 44 -2.42 33.32 3.99
N LYS A 45 -3.44 32.53 3.67
CA LYS A 45 -4.62 32.34 4.52
C LYS A 45 -4.53 31.06 5.33
N LYS A 46 -5.19 31.07 6.50
CA LYS A 46 -5.13 29.99 7.47
C LYS A 46 -6.51 29.59 7.98
N LEU A 47 -6.58 28.38 8.52
CA LEU A 47 -7.68 27.88 9.33
C LEU A 47 -7.19 27.69 10.76
N ASP A 48 -8.01 28.10 11.72
CA ASP A 48 -7.75 27.87 13.14
C ASP A 48 -8.31 26.51 13.52
N VAL A 49 -7.50 25.67 14.15
CA VAL A 49 -7.92 24.35 14.62
C VAL A 49 -7.78 24.24 16.12
N GLU A 50 -8.84 23.79 16.79
CA GLU A 50 -8.84 23.45 18.21
C GLU A 50 -9.11 21.95 18.37
N TYR A 51 -8.19 21.25 19.04
CA TYR A 51 -8.36 19.89 19.50
C TYR A 51 -8.69 19.96 21.00
N ALA A 52 -9.91 19.57 21.38
CA ALA A 52 -10.34 19.50 22.76
C ALA A 52 -10.64 18.05 23.13
N PHE A 53 -9.91 17.48 24.08
CA PHE A 53 -10.16 16.12 24.53
C PHE A 53 -10.22 15.99 26.05
N GLY A 54 -11.15 15.19 26.55
CA GLY A 54 -11.35 15.00 27.98
C GLY A 54 -12.38 13.90 28.29
N ARG A 55 -12.60 13.65 29.57
CA ARG A 55 -13.54 12.63 30.06
C ARG A 55 -14.92 13.25 30.27
N PRO A 56 -15.98 12.75 29.61
CA PRO A 56 -17.35 13.24 29.85
C PRO A 56 -17.79 13.10 31.30
N ALA A 57 -17.33 12.04 31.98
CA ALA A 57 -17.64 11.75 33.37
C ALA A 57 -16.84 12.59 34.38
N ALA A 58 -15.87 13.39 33.94
CA ALA A 58 -15.08 14.27 34.80
C ALA A 58 -15.05 15.70 34.24
N PRO A 59 -16.02 16.55 34.60
CA PRO A 59 -16.06 17.95 34.20
C PRO A 59 -14.74 18.67 34.55
N GLY A 60 -14.20 19.47 33.61
CA GLY A 60 -12.92 20.16 33.78
C GLY A 60 -11.68 19.36 33.36
N SER A 61 -11.82 18.08 32.98
CA SER A 61 -10.71 17.26 32.46
C SER A 61 -10.28 17.59 31.01
N ALA A 62 -10.93 18.56 30.37
CA ALA A 62 -10.71 18.88 28.97
C ALA A 62 -9.36 19.56 28.76
N THR A 63 -8.46 18.89 28.04
CA THR A 63 -7.24 19.47 27.50
C THR A 63 -7.53 20.09 26.14
N LYS A 64 -7.04 21.30 25.92
CA LYS A 64 -7.19 22.01 24.64
C LYS A 64 -5.84 22.26 24.00
N VAL A 65 -5.74 21.96 22.72
CA VAL A 65 -4.56 22.21 21.89
C VAL A 65 -5.02 23.01 20.69
N LYS A 66 -4.41 24.18 20.47
CA LYS A 66 -4.66 25.00 19.28
C LYS A 66 -3.60 24.74 18.21
N ASP A 67 -4.00 24.93 16.97
CA ASP A 67 -3.13 24.82 15.80
C ASP A 67 -3.63 25.71 14.66
N GLU A 68 -2.79 25.89 13.66
CA GLU A 68 -3.13 26.61 12.43
C GLU A 68 -2.78 25.77 11.21
N ILE A 69 -3.69 25.74 10.24
CA ILE A 69 -3.49 25.03 8.97
C ILE A 69 -3.45 26.03 7.84
N SER A 70 -2.40 25.99 7.03
CA SER A 70 -2.32 26.82 5.82
C SER A 70 -3.33 26.35 4.78
N ARG A 71 -4.12 27.28 4.23
CA ARG A 71 -5.07 26.97 3.15
C ARG A 71 -4.37 26.67 1.82
N GLU A 72 -3.08 26.95 1.70
CA GLU A 72 -2.29 26.57 0.52
C GLU A 72 -2.13 25.05 0.36
N GLN A 73 -2.41 24.28 1.43
CA GLN A 73 -2.38 22.82 1.41
C GLN A 73 -3.64 22.19 0.78
N PHE A 74 -4.66 22.99 0.44
CA PHE A 74 -5.81 22.48 -0.31
C PHE A 74 -5.40 22.13 -1.74
N ASP A 75 -5.86 20.99 -2.22
CA ASP A 75 -5.75 20.63 -3.63
C ASP A 75 -6.72 21.46 -4.50
N ALA A 76 -6.57 21.34 -5.83
CA ALA A 76 -7.42 22.03 -6.79
C ALA A 76 -8.90 21.60 -6.74
N ALA A 77 -9.20 20.45 -6.13
CA ALA A 77 -10.56 19.97 -5.91
C ALA A 77 -11.18 20.49 -4.60
N GLY A 78 -10.44 21.27 -3.82
CA GLY A 78 -10.88 21.82 -2.54
C GLY A 78 -10.78 20.82 -1.39
N SER A 79 -9.87 19.86 -1.46
CA SER A 79 -9.61 18.87 -0.40
C SER A 79 -8.30 19.13 0.34
N LEU A 80 -8.30 18.91 1.66
CA LEU A 80 -7.11 18.98 2.51
C LEU A 80 -7.13 17.83 3.52
N VAL A 81 -6.17 16.91 3.43
CA VAL A 81 -5.95 15.84 4.42
C VAL A 81 -4.88 16.28 5.40
N THR A 82 -5.18 16.19 6.69
CA THR A 82 -4.30 16.67 7.75
C THR A 82 -4.52 15.87 9.03
N GLY A 83 -3.71 16.13 10.05
CA GLY A 83 -3.78 15.39 11.29
C GLY A 83 -2.89 15.97 12.37
N LYS A 84 -3.04 15.45 13.58
CA LYS A 84 -2.20 15.83 14.71
C LYS A 84 -1.90 14.64 15.61
N LYS A 85 -0.69 14.64 16.14
CA LYS A 85 -0.26 13.77 17.23
C LYS A 85 -0.52 14.50 18.54
N LEU A 86 -1.50 14.03 19.30
CA LEU A 86 -1.90 14.57 20.59
C LEU A 86 -1.25 13.75 21.71
N ARG A 87 -0.48 14.41 22.58
CA ARG A 87 0.10 13.76 23.75
C ARG A 87 -0.97 13.58 24.83
N LEU A 88 -1.20 12.34 25.27
CA LEU A 88 -2.13 12.01 26.35
C LEU A 88 -1.36 11.93 27.69
N GLU A 89 -0.79 13.05 28.12
CA GLU A 89 -0.02 13.09 29.37
C GLU A 89 -0.96 12.95 30.59
N GLN A 90 -0.61 12.06 31.52
CA GLN A 90 -1.26 11.85 32.84
C GLN A 90 -2.76 11.52 32.82
N GLN A 91 -3.27 10.96 31.73
CA GLN A 91 -4.69 10.58 31.62
C GLN A 91 -4.96 9.25 32.33
N SER A 92 -5.87 9.26 33.31
CA SER A 92 -6.32 8.04 33.99
C SER A 92 -7.18 7.18 33.07
N SER A 93 -7.26 5.87 33.36
CA SER A 93 -8.17 4.96 32.67
C SER A 93 -9.61 5.49 32.60
N GLY A 94 -10.24 5.44 31.42
CA GLY A 94 -11.60 5.88 31.18
C GLY A 94 -11.94 6.13 29.71
N SER A 95 -13.21 6.49 29.47
CA SER A 95 -13.70 6.93 28.16
C SER A 95 -13.45 8.42 27.96
N TYR A 96 -13.00 8.78 26.77
CA TYR A 96 -12.67 10.12 26.34
C TYR A 96 -13.43 10.49 25.08
N ILE A 97 -13.64 11.80 24.92
CA ILE A 97 -14.15 12.40 23.70
C ILE A 97 -13.09 13.38 23.20
N LEU A 98 -12.73 13.28 21.93
CA LEU A 98 -12.00 14.30 21.19
C LEU A 98 -12.98 15.07 20.31
N ASN A 99 -12.97 16.39 20.44
CA ASN A 99 -13.57 17.31 19.49
C ASN A 99 -12.46 17.99 18.69
N VAL A 100 -12.57 17.96 17.37
CA VAL A 100 -11.74 18.73 16.45
C VAL A 100 -12.62 19.80 15.86
N THR A 101 -12.32 21.05 16.17
CA THR A 101 -13.03 22.23 15.64
C THR A 101 -12.13 22.96 14.67
N VAL A 102 -12.63 23.26 13.48
CA VAL A 102 -11.94 24.05 12.46
C VAL A 102 -12.74 25.32 12.21
N ASN A 103 -12.10 26.47 12.32
CA ASN A 103 -12.70 27.77 12.05
C ASN A 103 -11.95 28.48 10.93
N ASN A 104 -12.71 29.08 10.02
CA ASN A 104 -12.18 30.01 9.04
C ASN A 104 -12.36 31.44 9.59
N PRO A 105 -11.26 32.13 9.97
CA PRO A 105 -11.33 33.44 10.60
C PRO A 105 -11.88 34.53 9.66
N GLU A 106 -11.70 34.38 8.33
CA GLU A 106 -12.17 35.35 7.34
C GLU A 106 -13.69 35.30 7.17
N THR A 107 -14.26 34.09 7.11
CA THR A 107 -15.70 33.91 6.85
C THR A 107 -16.51 33.76 8.13
N ARG A 108 -15.84 33.63 9.29
CA ARG A 108 -16.44 33.26 10.60
C ARG A 108 -17.30 32.00 10.53
N ARG A 109 -17.00 31.11 9.59
CA ARG A 109 -17.64 29.80 9.47
C ARG A 109 -16.68 28.74 10.00
N GLY A 110 -17.24 27.73 10.64
CA GLY A 110 -16.46 26.62 11.16
C GLY A 110 -17.25 25.32 11.14
N GLY A 111 -16.54 24.22 11.30
CA GLY A 111 -17.08 22.89 11.46
C GLY A 111 -16.43 22.20 12.65
N PHE A 112 -17.06 21.16 13.16
CA PHE A 112 -16.43 20.30 14.16
C PHE A 112 -16.75 18.84 13.89
N ALA A 113 -15.90 17.98 14.40
CA ALA A 113 -16.12 16.54 14.41
C ALA A 113 -15.73 15.98 15.77
N THR A 114 -16.37 14.87 16.12
CA THR A 114 -16.20 14.23 17.42
C THR A 114 -15.77 12.78 17.22
N MET A 115 -14.81 12.35 18.03
CA MET A 115 -14.33 10.98 18.08
C MET A 115 -14.26 10.50 19.53
N ASN A 116 -14.86 9.35 19.80
CA ASN A 116 -14.75 8.70 21.11
C ASN A 116 -13.50 7.82 21.12
N PHE A 117 -12.80 7.74 22.25
CA PHE A 117 -11.70 6.79 22.46
C PHE A 117 -11.63 6.36 23.93
N LYS A 118 -10.86 5.33 24.25
CA LYS A 118 -10.65 4.85 25.62
C LYS A 118 -9.17 4.85 25.97
N VAL A 119 -8.84 5.14 27.22
CA VAL A 119 -7.53 4.88 27.81
C VAL A 119 -7.71 3.82 28.88
N LEU A 120 -6.93 2.74 28.90
CA LEU A 120 -7.03 1.67 29.91
C LEU A 120 -5.64 1.36 30.49
N ASP A 121 -5.54 1.19 31.81
CA ASP A 121 -4.26 0.97 32.53
C ASP A 121 -3.65 -0.42 32.29
N ALA A 122 -4.45 -1.38 31.83
CA ALA A 122 -3.96 -2.68 31.37
C ALA A 122 -3.70 -2.62 29.85
N PRO A 123 -2.75 -3.41 29.31
CA PRO A 123 -2.76 -3.67 27.87
C PRO A 123 -4.18 -4.14 27.54
N SER A 124 -4.81 -3.51 26.55
CA SER A 124 -6.09 -4.00 26.07
C SER A 124 -5.90 -5.51 25.84
N PRO A 125 -6.75 -6.41 26.40
CA PRO A 125 -6.90 -7.69 25.72
C PRO A 125 -7.14 -7.32 24.26
N PRO A 126 -6.45 -7.99 23.31
CA PRO A 126 -6.58 -7.63 21.91
C PRO A 126 -8.07 -7.47 21.61
N GLU A 127 -8.40 -6.32 21.03
CA GLU A 127 -9.79 -5.93 20.81
C GLU A 127 -10.53 -7.05 20.05
N PRO A 128 -11.87 -7.13 20.02
CA PRO A 128 -12.58 -8.24 19.40
C PRO A 128 -12.25 -8.51 17.93
N TRP A 129 -11.45 -7.66 17.26
CA TRP A 129 -10.75 -7.88 15.97
C TRP A 129 -9.45 -8.70 16.05
N ASP A 130 -9.12 -9.27 17.21
CA ASP A 130 -8.79 -10.70 17.33
C ASP A 130 -10.05 -11.55 17.01
N VAL A 131 -10.74 -11.17 15.93
CA VAL A 131 -11.66 -12.06 15.27
C VAL A 131 -10.72 -13.07 14.64
N LEU A 132 -10.57 -14.21 15.30
CA LEU A 132 -10.42 -15.50 14.64
C LEU A 132 -11.65 -15.71 13.73
N GLU A 133 -11.87 -14.84 12.75
CA GLU A 133 -12.53 -15.20 11.52
C GLU A 133 -11.45 -16.02 10.88
N PRO A 134 -11.67 -17.32 10.69
CA PRO A 134 -10.69 -18.17 10.05
C PRO A 134 -10.17 -17.51 8.76
N GLY A 135 -11.02 -16.77 8.04
CA GLY A 135 -10.64 -15.98 6.86
C GLY A 135 -9.58 -14.90 7.09
N ILE A 136 -9.74 -13.99 8.07
CA ILE A 136 -8.78 -12.89 8.27
C ILE A 136 -7.48 -13.37 8.91
N ALA A 137 -7.56 -14.31 9.87
CA ALA A 137 -6.37 -14.94 10.43
C ALA A 137 -5.60 -15.70 9.35
N GLN A 138 -6.31 -16.43 8.49
CA GLN A 138 -5.74 -17.12 7.35
C GLN A 138 -5.17 -16.13 6.31
N ASP A 139 -5.82 -14.98 6.08
CA ASP A 139 -5.32 -13.95 5.17
C ASP A 139 -4.06 -13.27 5.73
N ALA A 140 -3.99 -13.05 7.04
CA ALA A 140 -2.81 -12.54 7.72
C ALA A 140 -1.66 -13.56 7.69
N GLU A 141 -1.94 -14.83 7.96
CA GLU A 141 -0.97 -15.93 7.83
C GLU A 141 -0.50 -16.11 6.39
N LYS A 142 -1.36 -15.82 5.39
CA LYS A 142 -1.01 -15.84 3.97
C LYS A 142 -0.33 -14.54 3.48
N GLY A 143 -0.03 -13.61 4.39
CA GLY A 143 0.61 -12.34 4.04
C GLY A 143 -0.24 -11.40 3.17
N ILE A 144 -1.55 -11.65 3.00
CA ILE A 144 -2.45 -10.85 2.16
C ILE A 144 -2.53 -9.41 2.70
N LEU A 145 -2.59 -9.22 4.01
CA LEU A 145 -2.61 -7.88 4.61
C LEU A 145 -1.32 -7.10 4.34
N ASP A 146 -0.16 -7.78 4.39
CA ASP A 146 1.13 -7.16 4.08
C ASP A 146 1.27 -6.86 2.58
N GLN A 147 0.70 -7.70 1.71
CA GLN A 147 0.57 -7.42 0.28
C GLN A 147 -0.26 -6.14 0.03
N GLN A 148 -1.41 -5.99 0.68
CA GLN A 148 -2.27 -4.80 0.53
C GLN A 148 -1.57 -3.51 1.01
N ARG A 149 -0.80 -3.59 2.10
CA ARG A 149 0.06 -2.48 2.55
C ARG A 149 1.11 -2.14 1.50
N GLY A 150 1.79 -3.16 0.95
CA GLY A 150 2.77 -2.97 -0.12
C GLY A 150 2.17 -2.27 -1.34
N LEU A 151 0.98 -2.68 -1.78
CA LEU A 151 0.26 -2.04 -2.89
C LEU A 151 -0.10 -0.58 -2.59
N SER A 152 -0.46 -0.29 -1.34
CA SER A 152 -0.79 1.07 -0.91
C SER A 152 0.44 1.99 -0.98
N TYR A 153 1.58 1.57 -0.43
CA TYR A 153 2.84 2.31 -0.54
C TYR A 153 3.30 2.45 -1.99
N TRP A 154 3.11 1.41 -2.81
CA TRP A 154 3.43 1.44 -4.23
C TRP A 154 2.63 2.50 -4.99
N ALA A 155 1.32 2.59 -4.74
CA ALA A 155 0.45 3.60 -5.35
C ALA A 155 0.82 5.04 -4.94
N LEU A 156 1.39 5.21 -3.75
CA LEU A 156 1.91 6.50 -3.25
C LEU A 156 3.32 6.84 -3.79
N GLY A 157 3.91 5.99 -4.63
CA GLY A 157 5.29 6.16 -5.14
C GLY A 157 6.38 5.87 -4.10
N GLN A 158 6.01 5.35 -2.93
CA GLN A 158 6.90 4.98 -1.84
C GLN A 158 7.44 3.55 -2.04
N PHE A 159 8.27 3.39 -3.08
CA PHE A 159 8.71 2.08 -3.55
C PHE A 159 9.58 1.31 -2.56
N ASP A 160 10.32 2.01 -1.68
CA ASP A 160 11.21 1.34 -0.72
C ASP A 160 10.42 0.69 0.41
N GLU A 161 9.43 1.39 0.94
CA GLU A 161 8.45 0.90 1.91
C GLU A 161 7.60 -0.22 1.30
N ALA A 162 7.12 -0.03 0.06
CA ALA A 162 6.34 -1.05 -0.65
C ALA A 162 7.10 -2.39 -0.75
N ARG A 163 8.39 -2.34 -1.13
CA ARG A 163 9.24 -3.53 -1.21
C ARG A 163 9.39 -4.24 0.13
N ALA A 164 9.52 -3.50 1.24
CA ALA A 164 9.61 -4.11 2.56
C ALA A 164 8.35 -4.91 2.91
N TRP A 165 7.18 -4.36 2.60
CA TRP A 165 5.90 -5.02 2.85
C TRP A 165 5.65 -6.21 1.93
N PHE A 166 5.96 -6.11 0.63
CA PHE A 166 5.87 -7.26 -0.26
C PHE A 166 6.81 -8.39 0.15
N ARG A 167 8.01 -8.09 0.66
CA ARG A 167 8.93 -9.12 1.15
C ARG A 167 8.33 -9.85 2.36
N ARG A 168 7.72 -9.12 3.30
CA ARG A 168 7.03 -9.74 4.44
C ARG A 168 5.86 -10.62 4.00
N ALA A 169 5.06 -10.13 3.05
CA ALA A 169 3.95 -10.92 2.49
C ALA A 169 4.44 -12.25 1.90
N LEU A 170 5.52 -12.20 1.12
CA LEU A 170 6.09 -13.39 0.49
C LEU A 170 6.81 -14.31 1.50
N GLN A 171 7.34 -13.80 2.60
CA GLN A 171 7.90 -14.62 3.70
C GLN A 171 6.82 -15.40 4.46
N LEU A 172 5.60 -14.87 4.52
CA LEU A 172 4.46 -15.52 5.15
C LEU A 172 3.85 -16.58 4.24
N ASP A 173 3.72 -16.26 2.95
CA ASP A 173 3.23 -17.20 1.94
C ASP A 173 4.00 -17.06 0.64
N HIS A 174 4.84 -18.07 0.36
CA HIS A 174 5.59 -18.14 -0.88
C HIS A 174 4.66 -18.25 -2.10
N SER A 175 3.38 -18.57 -1.96
CA SER A 175 2.42 -18.59 -3.08
C SER A 175 1.86 -17.22 -3.46
N ASN A 176 2.22 -16.14 -2.75
CA ASN A 176 1.73 -14.80 -3.03
C ASN A 176 2.32 -14.18 -4.32
N ASP A 177 1.74 -14.51 -5.47
CA ASP A 177 2.19 -14.04 -6.80
C ASP A 177 2.12 -12.52 -7.00
N VAL A 178 1.22 -11.83 -6.30
CA VAL A 178 1.13 -10.38 -6.38
C VAL A 178 2.33 -9.73 -5.70
N ALA A 179 2.71 -10.19 -4.51
CA ALA A 179 3.91 -9.72 -3.83
C ALA A 179 5.17 -10.09 -4.62
N ARG A 180 5.24 -11.30 -5.18
CA ARG A 180 6.35 -11.75 -6.04
C ARG A 180 6.52 -10.84 -7.25
N SER A 181 5.48 -10.67 -8.07
CA SER A 181 5.54 -9.87 -9.30
C SER A 181 5.96 -8.43 -9.00
N ARG A 182 5.38 -7.79 -7.98
CA ARG A 182 5.76 -6.42 -7.59
C ARG A 182 7.21 -6.29 -7.14
N LEU A 183 7.75 -7.28 -6.42
CA LEU A 183 9.17 -7.27 -6.05
C LEU A 183 10.07 -7.48 -7.26
N VAL A 184 9.74 -8.43 -8.13
CA VAL A 184 10.48 -8.66 -9.37
C VAL A 184 10.48 -7.38 -10.21
N ASP A 185 9.34 -6.73 -10.40
CA ASP A 185 9.21 -5.46 -11.11
C ASP A 185 10.11 -4.38 -10.53
N ALA A 186 10.10 -4.24 -9.20
CA ALA A 186 10.85 -3.22 -8.50
C ALA A 186 12.37 -3.42 -8.61
N TYR A 187 12.85 -4.66 -8.53
CA TYR A 187 14.27 -4.96 -8.68
C TYR A 187 14.71 -4.92 -10.15
N PHE A 188 13.90 -5.47 -11.05
CA PHE A 188 14.19 -5.53 -12.48
C PHE A 188 14.26 -4.13 -13.10
N SER A 189 13.34 -3.22 -12.75
CA SER A 189 13.36 -1.82 -13.20
C SER A 189 14.61 -1.06 -12.73
N LYS A 190 15.14 -1.40 -11.55
CA LYS A 190 16.42 -0.88 -11.04
C LYS A 190 17.65 -1.63 -11.59
N LYS A 191 17.46 -2.62 -12.48
CA LYS A 191 18.50 -3.54 -12.99
C LYS A 191 19.23 -4.29 -11.87
N ASP A 192 18.60 -4.44 -10.71
CA ASP A 192 19.10 -5.23 -9.60
C ASP A 192 18.77 -6.71 -9.84
N TYR A 193 19.40 -7.27 -10.86
CA TYR A 193 19.23 -8.68 -11.25
C TYR A 193 19.67 -9.63 -10.13
N ALA A 194 20.57 -9.17 -9.25
CA ALA A 194 20.98 -9.91 -8.08
C ALA A 194 19.83 -10.15 -7.10
N ALA A 195 19.08 -9.10 -6.78
CA ALA A 195 17.93 -9.20 -5.91
C ALA A 195 16.80 -10.06 -6.53
N VAL A 196 16.59 -9.98 -7.85
CA VAL A 196 15.61 -10.86 -8.53
C VAL A 196 16.00 -12.32 -8.42
N VAL A 197 17.26 -12.67 -8.70
CA VAL A 197 17.74 -14.06 -8.58
C VAL A 197 17.66 -14.53 -7.12
N SER A 198 18.05 -13.70 -6.15
CA SER A 198 17.91 -14.03 -4.73
C SER A 198 16.47 -14.27 -4.30
N LEU A 199 15.53 -13.44 -4.78
CA LEU A 199 14.11 -13.59 -4.52
C LEU A 199 13.58 -14.91 -5.09
N PHE A 200 14.00 -15.26 -6.31
CA PHE A 200 13.65 -16.54 -6.93
C PHE A 200 14.22 -17.73 -6.15
N SER A 201 15.47 -17.67 -5.70
CA SER A 201 16.08 -18.75 -4.91
C SER A 201 15.37 -18.98 -3.57
N ASP A 202 14.79 -17.94 -2.98
CA ASP A 202 14.09 -17.98 -1.70
C ASP A 202 12.62 -18.45 -1.86
N ALA A 203 11.89 -17.84 -2.79
CA ALA A 203 10.44 -18.01 -2.91
C ALA A 203 9.97 -18.82 -4.13
N GLY A 204 10.89 -19.17 -5.04
CA GLY A 204 10.58 -19.87 -6.29
C GLY A 204 9.56 -19.15 -7.17
N VAL A 205 8.94 -19.92 -8.05
CA VAL A 205 7.78 -19.53 -8.87
C VAL A 205 6.65 -20.54 -8.65
N THR A 206 5.43 -20.12 -8.86
CA THR A 206 4.23 -20.95 -8.80
C THR A 206 3.69 -21.20 -10.21
N GLU A 207 2.70 -22.08 -10.33
CA GLU A 207 1.97 -22.29 -11.59
C GLU A 207 1.20 -21.03 -12.03
N THR A 208 0.84 -20.17 -11.08
CA THR A 208 0.11 -18.92 -11.27
C THR A 208 1.02 -17.70 -11.47
N THR A 209 2.35 -17.84 -11.38
CA THR A 209 3.29 -16.74 -11.71
C THR A 209 3.12 -16.34 -13.17
N ASP A 210 2.78 -15.08 -13.41
CA ASP A 210 2.49 -14.58 -14.75
C ASP A 210 3.73 -14.60 -15.67
N SER A 211 3.48 -14.59 -16.98
CA SER A 211 4.53 -14.74 -17.99
C SER A 211 5.54 -13.61 -17.98
N GLU A 212 5.12 -12.37 -17.68
CA GLU A 212 6.01 -11.23 -17.62
C GLU A 212 6.99 -11.36 -16.44
N THR A 213 6.49 -11.76 -15.27
CA THR A 213 7.31 -12.05 -14.09
C THR A 213 8.33 -13.17 -14.37
N LEU A 214 7.91 -14.27 -15.03
CA LEU A 214 8.81 -15.36 -15.41
C LEU A 214 9.92 -14.91 -16.37
N LEU A 215 9.57 -14.08 -17.36
CA LEU A 215 10.55 -13.50 -18.29
C LEU A 215 11.55 -12.62 -17.57
N ARG A 216 11.10 -11.77 -16.64
CA ARG A 216 11.98 -10.90 -15.85
C ARG A 216 12.92 -11.70 -14.96
N ILE A 217 12.45 -12.79 -14.36
CA ILE A 217 13.30 -13.71 -13.58
C ILE A 217 14.34 -14.38 -14.49
N ALA A 218 13.92 -14.98 -15.60
CA ALA A 218 14.83 -15.65 -16.54
C ALA A 218 15.87 -14.67 -17.13
N THR A 219 15.44 -13.46 -17.50
CA THR A 219 16.34 -12.40 -17.99
C THR A 219 17.33 -11.99 -16.91
N SER A 220 16.89 -11.90 -15.65
CA SER A 220 17.79 -11.59 -14.53
C SER A 220 18.85 -12.68 -14.32
N MET A 221 18.48 -13.96 -14.48
CA MET A 221 19.42 -15.08 -14.42
C MET A 221 20.44 -15.03 -15.55
N GLU A 222 19.99 -14.81 -16.79
CA GLU A 222 20.89 -14.65 -17.94
C GLU A 222 21.86 -13.49 -17.73
N LYS A 223 21.37 -12.31 -17.32
CA LYS A 223 22.21 -11.14 -17.03
C LYS A 223 23.20 -11.36 -15.89
N ARG A 224 22.96 -12.36 -15.05
CA ARG A 224 23.88 -12.81 -13.99
C ARG A 224 24.84 -13.91 -14.45
N GLY A 225 24.83 -14.28 -15.72
CA GLY A 225 25.67 -15.31 -16.33
C GLY A 225 25.12 -16.72 -16.20
N ASN A 226 23.88 -16.89 -15.73
CA ASN A 226 23.24 -18.20 -15.52
C ASN A 226 22.18 -18.48 -16.60
N ALA A 227 22.58 -18.38 -17.87
CA ALA A 227 21.72 -18.71 -19.01
C ALA A 227 21.13 -20.14 -18.98
N PRO A 228 21.85 -21.19 -18.52
CA PRO A 228 21.27 -22.53 -18.42
C PRO A 228 20.04 -22.62 -17.50
N GLU A 229 20.06 -21.95 -16.34
CA GLU A 229 18.89 -21.90 -15.45
C GLU A 229 17.74 -21.09 -16.05
N ALA A 230 18.05 -19.94 -16.68
CA ALA A 230 17.06 -19.13 -17.39
C ALA A 230 16.31 -19.94 -18.46
N ILE A 231 17.06 -20.74 -19.23
CA ILE A 231 16.51 -21.68 -20.22
C ILE A 231 15.61 -22.71 -19.55
N SER A 232 16.09 -23.35 -18.47
CA SER A 232 15.33 -24.39 -17.78
C SER A 232 13.97 -23.89 -17.26
N ILE A 233 13.91 -22.67 -16.73
CA ILE A 233 12.67 -22.07 -16.23
C ILE A 233 11.67 -21.87 -17.37
N LEU A 234 12.09 -21.25 -18.47
CA LEU A 234 11.18 -20.98 -19.59
C LEU A 234 10.77 -22.26 -20.32
N GLU A 235 11.66 -23.25 -20.48
CA GLU A 235 11.31 -24.55 -21.06
C GLU A 235 10.26 -25.29 -20.20
N LYS A 236 10.38 -25.22 -18.86
CA LYS A 236 9.36 -25.77 -17.95
C LYS A 236 8.03 -25.01 -18.07
N ALA A 237 8.07 -23.68 -18.13
CA ALA A 237 6.86 -22.86 -18.26
C ALA A 237 6.12 -23.11 -19.59
N LEU A 238 6.86 -23.39 -20.68
CA LEU A 238 6.28 -23.75 -21.97
C LEU A 238 5.53 -25.09 -21.97
N LEU A 239 5.77 -25.99 -21.01
CA LEU A 239 5.01 -27.23 -20.89
C LEU A 239 3.53 -26.97 -20.61
N SER A 240 3.21 -25.90 -19.87
CA SER A 240 1.84 -25.49 -19.56
C SER A 240 1.35 -24.29 -20.39
N ARG A 241 2.26 -23.52 -20.98
CA ARG A 241 1.96 -22.33 -21.80
C ARG A 241 2.59 -22.42 -23.20
N PRO A 242 2.19 -23.41 -24.02
CA PRO A 242 2.87 -23.68 -25.29
C PRO A 242 2.72 -22.59 -26.34
N GLU A 243 1.77 -21.67 -26.18
CA GLU A 243 1.47 -20.56 -27.09
C GLU A 243 2.14 -19.24 -26.68
N GLU A 244 2.96 -19.25 -25.63
CA GLU A 244 3.60 -18.03 -25.11
C GLU A 244 4.77 -17.58 -26.02
N GLY A 245 4.45 -16.89 -27.12
CA GLY A 245 5.42 -16.36 -28.10
C GLY A 245 6.65 -15.69 -27.47
N PRO A 246 6.48 -14.79 -26.46
CA PRO A 246 7.59 -14.15 -25.76
C PRO A 246 8.59 -15.12 -25.12
N PHE A 247 8.17 -16.30 -24.64
CA PHE A 247 9.08 -17.29 -24.06
C PHE A 247 10.00 -17.90 -25.11
N TYR A 248 9.48 -18.20 -26.30
CA TYR A 248 10.29 -18.71 -27.40
C TYR A 248 11.34 -17.69 -27.87
N LEU A 249 10.98 -16.41 -27.91
CA LEU A 249 11.92 -15.35 -28.28
C LEU A 249 13.03 -15.18 -27.24
N ALA A 250 12.68 -15.20 -25.94
CA ALA A 250 13.68 -15.16 -24.88
C ALA A 250 14.60 -16.39 -24.89
N LEU A 251 14.04 -17.60 -25.08
CA LEU A 251 14.84 -18.81 -25.24
C LEU A 251 15.77 -18.75 -26.45
N ALA A 252 15.30 -18.22 -27.58
CA ALA A 252 16.13 -18.04 -28.76
C ALA A 252 17.34 -17.13 -28.48
N GLN A 253 17.13 -16.04 -27.75
CA GLN A 253 18.21 -15.17 -27.31
C GLN A 253 19.20 -15.95 -26.43
N TYR A 254 18.73 -16.64 -25.39
CA TYR A 254 19.60 -17.38 -24.47
C TYR A 254 20.38 -18.51 -25.17
N TYR A 255 19.74 -19.23 -26.11
CA TYR A 255 20.40 -20.25 -26.92
C TYR A 255 21.46 -19.68 -27.87
N THR A 256 21.29 -18.45 -28.34
CA THR A 256 22.33 -17.76 -29.12
C THR A 256 23.55 -17.46 -28.25
N GLU A 257 23.33 -16.98 -27.02
CA GLU A 257 24.40 -16.64 -26.08
C GLU A 257 25.21 -17.85 -25.62
N ILE A 258 24.57 -19.03 -25.46
CA ILE A 258 25.29 -20.28 -25.14
C ILE A 258 25.84 -21.01 -26.38
N GLY A 259 25.82 -20.39 -27.55
CA GLY A 259 26.47 -20.92 -28.76
C GLY A 259 25.69 -21.99 -29.51
N ASN A 260 24.36 -22.03 -29.38
CA ASN A 260 23.48 -22.92 -30.14
C ASN A 260 22.56 -22.16 -31.11
N PRO A 261 23.11 -21.60 -32.21
CA PRO A 261 22.38 -20.74 -33.14
C PRO A 261 21.29 -21.49 -33.92
N ARG A 262 21.43 -22.81 -34.10
CA ARG A 262 20.42 -23.62 -34.79
C ARG A 262 19.12 -23.68 -33.99
N LYS A 263 19.21 -24.06 -32.71
CA LYS A 263 18.03 -24.09 -31.82
C LYS A 263 17.44 -22.69 -31.65
N ALA A 264 18.29 -21.65 -31.60
CA ALA A 264 17.84 -20.27 -31.53
C ALA A 264 17.02 -19.84 -32.77
N ALA A 265 17.43 -20.23 -33.98
CA ALA A 265 16.68 -19.91 -35.20
C ALA A 265 15.29 -20.57 -35.21
N ASP A 266 15.22 -21.85 -34.85
CA ASP A 266 13.96 -22.61 -34.78
C ASP A 266 12.98 -21.96 -33.76
N LEU A 267 13.50 -21.61 -32.58
CA LEU A 267 12.72 -20.93 -31.53
C LEU A 267 12.28 -19.52 -31.94
N THR A 268 13.13 -18.76 -32.64
CA THR A 268 12.79 -17.43 -33.16
C THR A 268 11.63 -17.49 -34.14
N GLN A 269 11.67 -18.46 -35.07
CA GLN A 269 10.60 -18.64 -36.05
C GLN A 269 9.27 -18.97 -35.35
N LYS A 270 9.29 -19.88 -34.39
CA LYS A 270 8.10 -20.26 -33.62
C LYS A 270 7.55 -19.11 -32.75
N GLY A 271 8.43 -18.37 -32.07
CA GLY A 271 8.01 -17.22 -31.26
C GLY A 271 7.34 -16.13 -32.10
N LYS A 272 7.87 -15.85 -33.29
CA LYS A 272 7.29 -14.86 -34.21
C LYS A 272 5.94 -15.31 -34.79
N SER A 273 5.77 -16.58 -35.14
CA SER A 273 4.49 -17.06 -35.68
C SER A 273 3.37 -16.91 -34.67
N LEU A 274 3.62 -17.23 -33.39
CA LEU A 274 2.63 -17.10 -32.32
C LEU A 274 2.22 -15.65 -32.03
N LEU A 275 3.12 -14.67 -32.24
CA LEU A 275 2.80 -13.25 -32.10
C LEU A 275 2.01 -12.68 -33.29
N ILE A 276 2.12 -13.30 -34.47
CA ILE A 276 1.35 -12.91 -35.66
C ILE A 276 -0.06 -13.51 -35.61
N GLU A 277 -0.21 -14.65 -34.93
CA GLU A 277 -1.46 -15.39 -34.82
C GLU A 277 -2.38 -14.92 -33.67
N GLU A 278 -1.96 -14.01 -32.78
CA GLU A 278 -2.87 -13.41 -31.79
C GLU A 278 -3.99 -12.64 -32.51
N PRO A 279 -5.26 -13.09 -32.49
CA PRO A 279 -6.34 -12.28 -32.99
C PRO A 279 -6.57 -11.13 -32.02
N ALA A 280 -6.74 -9.92 -32.55
CA ALA A 280 -7.19 -8.77 -31.78
C ALA A 280 -8.39 -9.18 -30.91
N LYS A 281 -8.20 -9.28 -29.60
CA LYS A 281 -9.29 -9.58 -28.67
C LYS A 281 -10.36 -8.48 -28.82
N PRO A 282 -11.65 -8.86 -28.92
CA PRO A 282 -12.75 -7.91 -29.07
C PRO A 282 -12.93 -7.00 -27.85
#